data_AF-A0A842KS70-F1
#
_entry.id   AF-A0A842KS70-F1
#
_cell.length_a   1.000
_cell.length_b   1.000
_cell.length_c   1.000
_cell.angle_alpha   90.00
_cell.angle_beta   90.00
_cell.angle_gamma   90.00
#
_symmetry.space_group_name_H-M   'P 1'
#
loop_
_entity.id
_entity.type
_entity.pdbx_description
1 polymer ?
#
loop_
_entity_poly.entity_id
_entity_poly.type
_entity_poly.pdbx_seq_one_letter_code
_entity_poly.pdbx_strand_id
1 'polypeptide(L)'
;MPIYFHPTELERFGKELLIKLGFPTKHSEIISKSLVLANLRGVDSHGVVRLSYYSDGVEKGLINPNPKIRIVKEDRFFTLIDGDNTLGYVPATMATEKAISKAKEYGISISGVRNLKHSGMLAKYVMQAVEEKMFALAIANASPNIALPGFKRPVVGTNPLAIGFPVDGSTPIILDMAMSVVARGKLLVASKKGLPIPKGWALNENGEETTDPNEAIKGMLLPIGGYKGFGLAVAIDILCGIVLGGGYGLKIQRSWFS
;
A
#
# COMPACT_ATOMS: atom_id res chain seq x y z
N MET A 1 -23.01 3.43 -18.96
CA MET A 1 -23.31 2.01 -18.68
C MET A 1 -22.07 1.41 -18.03
N PRO A 2 -22.16 0.70 -16.88
CA PRO A 2 -21.00 0.03 -16.32
C PRO A 2 -20.52 -1.06 -17.28
N ILE A 3 -19.20 -1.19 -17.43
CA ILE A 3 -18.55 -2.24 -18.21
C ILE A 3 -18.03 -3.27 -17.21
N TYR A 4 -18.35 -4.55 -17.44
CA TYR A 4 -17.91 -5.65 -16.60
C TYR A 4 -16.85 -6.47 -17.34
N PHE A 5 -15.85 -6.94 -16.59
CA PHE A 5 -14.76 -7.79 -17.10
C PHE A 5 -14.66 -9.04 -16.24
N HIS A 6 -14.38 -10.19 -16.87
CA HIS A 6 -14.09 -11.40 -16.10
C HIS A 6 -12.71 -11.25 -15.42
N PRO A 7 -12.55 -11.69 -14.14
CA PRO A 7 -11.30 -11.51 -13.41
C PRO A 7 -10.07 -12.07 -14.14
N THR A 8 -10.19 -13.27 -14.73
CA THR A 8 -9.09 -13.92 -15.44
C THR A 8 -8.65 -13.17 -16.70
N GLU A 9 -9.58 -12.51 -17.41
CA GLU A 9 -9.25 -11.68 -18.57
C GLU A 9 -8.48 -10.43 -18.15
N LEU A 10 -8.89 -9.83 -17.03
CA LEU A 10 -8.25 -8.66 -16.48
C LEU A 10 -6.85 -8.96 -15.91
N GLU A 11 -6.68 -10.13 -15.28
CA GLU A 11 -5.38 -10.66 -14.85
C GLU A 11 -4.45 -10.89 -16.04
N ARG A 12 -4.96 -11.47 -17.13
CA ARG A 12 -4.21 -11.70 -18.37
C ARG A 12 -3.76 -10.37 -18.99
N PHE A 13 -4.68 -9.42 -19.13
CA PHE A 13 -4.37 -8.08 -19.65
C PHE A 13 -3.28 -7.39 -18.82
N GLY A 14 -3.44 -7.34 -17.49
CA GLY A 14 -2.46 -6.74 -16.60
C GLY A 14 -1.10 -7.42 -16.68
N LYS A 15 -1.06 -8.76 -16.75
CA LYS A 15 0.17 -9.54 -16.90
C LYS A 15 0.89 -9.21 -18.21
N GLU A 16 0.17 -9.21 -19.34
CA GLU A 16 0.74 -8.90 -20.66
C GLU A 16 1.31 -7.48 -20.72
N LEU A 17 0.61 -6.51 -20.14
CA LEU A 17 1.07 -5.12 -20.05
C LEU A 17 2.38 -5.03 -19.23
N LEU A 18 2.43 -5.65 -18.06
CA LEU A 18 3.63 -5.64 -17.21
C LEU A 18 4.83 -6.31 -17.87
N ILE A 19 4.62 -7.40 -18.62
CA ILE A 19 5.69 -8.04 -19.41
C ILE A 19 6.24 -7.05 -20.45
N LYS A 20 5.36 -6.30 -21.15
CA LYS A 20 5.78 -5.27 -22.10
C LYS A 20 6.54 -4.11 -21.44
N LEU A 21 6.25 -3.81 -20.17
CA LEU A 21 7.01 -2.86 -19.36
C LEU A 21 8.36 -3.40 -18.87
N GLY A 22 8.70 -4.67 -19.18
CA GLY A 22 9.98 -5.29 -18.84
C GLY A 22 9.98 -6.08 -17.52
N PHE A 23 8.82 -6.30 -16.90
CA PHE A 23 8.75 -7.16 -15.71
C PHE A 23 8.87 -8.65 -16.06
N PRO A 24 9.60 -9.45 -15.26
CA PRO A 24 9.62 -10.90 -15.40
C PRO A 24 8.21 -11.50 -15.39
N THR A 25 7.99 -12.59 -16.14
CA THR A 25 6.67 -13.25 -16.24
C THR A 25 6.06 -13.61 -14.88
N LYS A 26 6.87 -14.17 -13.97
CA LYS A 26 6.42 -14.52 -12.61
C LYS A 26 6.03 -13.29 -11.78
N HIS A 27 6.79 -12.19 -11.91
CA HIS A 27 6.50 -10.93 -11.22
C HIS A 27 5.19 -10.33 -11.73
N SER A 28 5.02 -10.30 -13.05
CA SER A 28 3.84 -9.79 -13.73
C SER A 28 2.57 -10.51 -13.30
N GLU A 29 2.64 -11.83 -13.09
CA GLU A 29 1.52 -12.63 -12.59
C GLU A 29 1.16 -12.30 -11.13
N ILE A 30 2.16 -12.16 -10.25
CA ILE A 30 1.92 -11.78 -8.85
C ILE A 30 1.26 -10.40 -8.79
N ILE A 31 1.78 -9.43 -9.55
CA ILE A 31 1.26 -8.07 -9.58
C ILE A 31 -0.17 -8.06 -10.14
N SER A 32 -0.44 -8.69 -11.30
CA SER A 32 -1.76 -8.65 -11.92
C SER A 32 -2.84 -9.30 -11.05
N LYS A 33 -2.57 -10.48 -10.47
CA LYS A 33 -3.47 -11.14 -9.51
C LYS A 33 -3.74 -10.26 -8.29
N SER A 34 -2.72 -9.55 -7.79
CA SER A 34 -2.87 -8.64 -6.64
C SER A 34 -3.79 -7.45 -6.95
N LEU A 35 -3.68 -6.90 -8.17
CA LEU A 35 -4.52 -5.79 -8.62
C LEU A 35 -5.97 -6.24 -8.78
N VAL A 36 -6.20 -7.39 -9.42
CA VAL A 36 -7.55 -7.93 -9.62
C VAL A 36 -8.19 -8.34 -8.29
N LEU A 37 -7.41 -8.92 -7.35
CA LEU A 37 -7.89 -9.19 -6.00
C LEU A 37 -8.37 -7.91 -5.29
N ALA A 38 -7.66 -6.80 -5.44
CA ALA A 38 -8.09 -5.52 -4.87
C ALA A 38 -9.42 -5.04 -5.47
N ASN A 39 -9.61 -5.18 -6.80
CA ASN A 39 -10.90 -4.88 -7.44
C ASN A 39 -12.03 -5.79 -6.94
N LEU A 40 -11.80 -7.10 -6.85
CA LEU A 40 -12.78 -8.07 -6.34
C LEU A 40 -13.22 -7.80 -4.89
N ARG A 41 -12.39 -7.10 -4.12
CA ARG A 41 -12.68 -6.69 -2.74
C ARG A 41 -13.21 -5.26 -2.63
N GLY A 42 -13.53 -4.60 -3.74
CA GLY A 42 -14.02 -3.22 -3.77
C GLY A 42 -12.98 -2.18 -3.38
N VAL A 43 -11.69 -2.53 -3.39
CA VAL A 43 -10.55 -1.63 -3.11
C VAL A 43 -9.98 -1.14 -4.45
N ASP A 44 -10.82 -0.56 -5.30
CA ASP A 44 -10.46 -0.17 -6.67
C ASP A 44 -9.27 0.78 -6.74
N SER A 45 -9.10 1.61 -5.71
CA SER A 45 -7.95 2.48 -5.56
C SER A 45 -6.59 1.75 -5.50
N HIS A 46 -6.56 0.43 -5.31
CA HIS A 46 -5.35 -0.40 -5.36
C HIS A 46 -5.43 -1.50 -6.43
N GLY A 47 -6.45 -1.46 -7.28
CA GLY A 47 -6.65 -2.39 -8.38
C GLY A 47 -6.07 -1.92 -9.71
N VAL A 48 -6.61 -2.43 -10.82
CA VAL A 48 -6.03 -2.24 -12.17
C VAL A 48 -5.88 -0.80 -12.63
N VAL A 49 -6.59 0.15 -12.02
CA VAL A 49 -6.41 1.59 -12.23
C VAL A 49 -4.95 2.03 -11.98
N ARG A 50 -4.17 1.23 -11.24
CA ARG A 50 -2.76 1.50 -10.97
C ARG A 50 -1.81 1.21 -12.12
N LEU A 51 -2.23 0.42 -13.12
CA LEU A 51 -1.35 0.02 -14.22
C LEU A 51 -0.82 1.23 -15.01
N SER A 52 -1.63 2.27 -15.23
CA SER A 52 -1.17 3.49 -15.91
C SER A 52 -0.05 4.19 -15.13
N TYR A 53 -0.22 4.39 -13.83
CA TYR A 53 0.80 4.99 -12.97
C TYR A 53 2.09 4.14 -12.91
N TYR A 54 1.99 2.82 -13.07
CA TYR A 54 3.16 1.96 -13.14
C TYR A 54 3.88 2.08 -14.48
N SER A 55 3.14 2.21 -15.59
CA SER A 55 3.70 2.51 -16.91
C SER A 55 4.53 3.80 -16.84
N ASP A 56 3.91 4.89 -16.38
CA ASP A 56 4.57 6.20 -16.24
C ASP A 56 5.80 6.12 -15.33
N GLY A 57 5.70 5.39 -14.22
CA GLY A 57 6.81 5.23 -13.28
C GLY A 57 7.97 4.43 -13.87
N VAL A 58 7.72 3.43 -14.71
CA VAL A 58 8.75 2.70 -15.44
C VAL A 58 9.39 3.57 -16.52
N GLU A 59 8.58 4.27 -17.32
CA GLU A 59 9.05 5.18 -18.38
C GLU A 59 9.95 6.29 -17.83
N LYS A 60 9.63 6.82 -16.65
CA LYS A 60 10.43 7.85 -15.96
C LYS A 60 11.66 7.28 -15.22
N GLY A 61 11.91 5.97 -15.28
CA GLY A 61 13.00 5.31 -14.55
C GLY A 61 12.83 5.32 -13.03
N LEU A 62 11.62 5.58 -12.53
CA LEU A 62 11.31 5.66 -11.12
C LEU A 62 11.02 4.29 -10.53
N ILE A 63 10.48 3.35 -11.31
CA ILE A 63 10.22 1.96 -10.93
C ILE A 63 11.20 1.06 -11.69
N ASN A 64 11.86 0.14 -11.01
CA ASN A 64 12.70 -0.87 -11.65
C ASN A 64 11.84 -2.07 -12.10
N PRO A 65 11.64 -2.29 -13.42
CA PRO A 65 10.84 -3.41 -13.91
C PRO A 65 11.61 -4.74 -13.84
N ASN A 66 12.94 -4.72 -13.83
CA ASN A 66 13.78 -5.93 -13.81
C ASN A 66 14.69 -5.97 -12.56
N PRO A 67 14.12 -6.16 -11.35
CA PRO A 67 14.85 -6.03 -10.10
C PRO A 67 15.70 -7.24 -9.75
N LYS A 68 16.82 -6.97 -9.06
CA LYS A 68 17.63 -7.95 -8.34
C LYS A 68 17.21 -8.00 -6.87
N ILE A 69 16.02 -8.54 -6.61
CA ILE A 69 15.50 -8.71 -5.25
C ILE A 69 16.44 -9.65 -4.46
N ARG A 70 16.85 -9.23 -3.26
CA ARG A 70 17.78 -10.01 -2.43
C ARG A 70 17.43 -9.95 -0.95
N ILE A 71 17.71 -11.03 -0.25
CA ILE A 71 17.73 -11.05 1.22
C ILE A 71 19.02 -10.38 1.66
N VAL A 72 18.91 -9.32 2.47
CA VAL A 72 20.07 -8.56 2.98
C VAL A 72 20.41 -8.89 4.43
N LYS A 73 19.45 -9.46 5.17
CA LYS A 73 19.67 -9.98 6.51
C LYS A 73 18.69 -11.12 6.76
N GLU A 74 19.19 -12.22 7.34
CA GLU A 74 18.37 -13.37 7.69
C GLU A 74 18.82 -13.93 9.03
N ASP A 75 17.86 -14.20 9.90
CA ASP A 75 18.02 -14.87 11.19
C ASP A 75 16.83 -15.83 11.40
N ARG A 76 16.77 -16.57 12.52
CA ARG A 76 15.75 -17.59 12.82
C ARG A 76 14.32 -17.05 12.64
N PHE A 77 14.01 -15.92 13.28
CA PHE A 77 12.67 -15.30 13.27
C PHE A 77 12.63 -13.96 12.51
N PHE A 78 13.70 -13.59 11.79
CA PHE A 78 13.77 -12.31 11.08
C PHE A 78 14.26 -12.45 9.65
N THR A 79 13.66 -11.71 8.72
CA THR A 79 14.14 -11.58 7.33
C THR A 79 14.02 -10.13 6.86
N LEU A 80 15.07 -9.57 6.27
CA LEU A 80 15.02 -8.27 5.60
C LEU A 80 15.35 -8.45 4.11
N ILE A 81 14.45 -7.96 3.26
CA ILE A 81 14.56 -8.03 1.81
C ILE A 81 14.79 -6.61 1.25
N ASP A 82 15.69 -6.50 0.28
CA ASP A 82 15.85 -5.32 -0.57
C ASP A 82 15.08 -5.55 -1.87
N GLY A 83 14.08 -4.70 -2.15
CA GLY A 83 13.21 -4.80 -3.31
C GLY A 83 13.80 -4.23 -4.61
N ASP A 84 15.00 -3.66 -4.58
CA ASP A 84 15.68 -3.07 -5.73
C ASP A 84 14.80 -2.07 -6.51
N ASN A 85 14.09 -1.23 -5.76
CA ASN A 85 13.24 -0.15 -6.26
C ASN A 85 12.10 -0.60 -7.20
N THR A 86 11.67 -1.86 -7.12
CA THR A 86 10.56 -2.42 -7.90
C THR A 86 9.20 -2.21 -7.24
N LEU A 87 8.14 -2.66 -7.91
CA LEU A 87 6.81 -2.74 -7.32
C LEU A 87 6.77 -3.71 -6.14
N GLY A 88 6.22 -3.24 -5.02
CA GLY A 88 6.26 -3.93 -3.73
C GLY A 88 5.53 -5.28 -3.70
N TYR A 89 4.63 -5.54 -4.65
CA TYR A 89 3.84 -6.78 -4.70
C TYR A 89 4.68 -8.05 -4.64
N VAL A 90 5.83 -8.06 -5.32
CA VAL A 90 6.70 -9.23 -5.41
C VAL A 90 7.53 -9.41 -4.14
N PRO A 91 8.38 -8.45 -3.72
CA PRO A 91 9.19 -8.65 -2.53
C PRO A 91 8.34 -8.73 -1.25
N ALA A 92 7.16 -8.10 -1.19
CA ALA A 92 6.25 -8.26 -0.05
C ALA A 92 5.60 -9.65 -0.01
N THR A 93 5.24 -10.25 -1.15
CA THR A 93 4.85 -11.67 -1.20
C THR A 93 5.99 -12.56 -0.69
N MET A 94 7.22 -12.36 -1.16
CA MET A 94 8.39 -13.13 -0.70
C MET A 94 8.63 -12.97 0.81
N ALA A 95 8.49 -11.76 1.35
CA ALA A 95 8.59 -11.51 2.79
C ALA A 95 7.50 -12.24 3.57
N THR A 96 6.27 -12.28 3.03
CA THR A 96 5.12 -12.95 3.65
C THR A 96 5.34 -14.46 3.70
N GLU A 97 5.76 -15.06 2.59
CA GLU A 97 6.12 -16.49 2.51
C GLU A 97 7.23 -16.85 3.51
N LYS A 98 8.27 -16.02 3.62
CA LYS A 98 9.34 -16.19 4.62
C LYS A 98 8.82 -16.06 6.06
N ALA A 99 7.92 -15.12 6.32
CA ALA A 99 7.33 -14.94 7.65
C ALA A 99 6.51 -16.18 8.05
N ILE A 100 5.64 -16.65 7.14
CA ILE A 100 4.84 -17.87 7.33
C ILE A 100 5.74 -19.08 7.58
N SER A 101 6.72 -19.33 6.70
CA SER A 101 7.61 -20.49 6.83
C SER A 101 8.34 -20.51 8.16
N LYS A 102 8.87 -19.37 8.61
CA LYS A 102 9.59 -19.26 9.89
C LYS A 102 8.65 -19.32 11.09
N ALA A 103 7.44 -18.78 10.98
CA ALA A 103 6.44 -18.88 12.03
C ALA A 103 5.97 -20.32 12.25
N LYS A 104 5.87 -21.15 11.20
CA LYS A 104 5.62 -22.60 11.33
C LYS A 104 6.68 -23.30 12.18
N GLU A 105 7.93 -22.89 12.04
CA GLU A 105 9.06 -23.52 12.73
C GLU A 105 9.28 -22.97 14.14
N TYR A 106 9.18 -21.66 14.32
CA TYR A 106 9.60 -20.95 15.54
C TYR A 106 8.47 -20.29 16.32
N GLY A 107 7.22 -20.42 15.86
CA GLY A 107 6.02 -19.84 16.49
C GLY A 107 5.77 -18.35 16.20
N ILE A 108 6.81 -17.58 15.87
CA ILE A 108 6.70 -16.17 15.47
C ILE A 108 7.78 -15.81 14.46
N SER A 109 7.48 -14.88 13.55
CA SER A 109 8.46 -14.34 12.61
C SER A 109 8.11 -12.92 12.20
N ILE A 110 9.14 -12.14 11.87
CA ILE A 110 9.03 -10.79 11.32
C ILE A 110 9.82 -10.75 10.00
N SER A 111 9.15 -10.44 8.90
CA SER A 111 9.81 -10.19 7.62
C SER A 111 9.52 -8.78 7.15
N GLY A 112 10.57 -8.05 6.77
CA GLY A 112 10.49 -6.68 6.27
C GLY A 112 11.02 -6.56 4.85
N VAL A 113 10.55 -5.55 4.14
CA VAL A 113 11.08 -5.16 2.83
C VAL A 113 11.42 -3.68 2.86
N ARG A 114 12.59 -3.33 2.33
CA ARG A 114 13.00 -1.95 2.06
C ARG A 114 13.25 -1.74 0.58
N ASN A 115 13.41 -0.49 0.17
CA ASN A 115 13.73 -0.11 -1.21
C ASN A 115 12.73 -0.71 -2.22
N LEU A 116 11.45 -0.43 -2.01
CA LEU A 116 10.34 -0.86 -2.86
C LEU A 116 9.41 0.32 -3.14
N LYS A 117 8.52 0.15 -4.11
CA LYS A 117 7.53 1.14 -4.53
C LYS A 117 6.18 0.84 -3.91
N HIS A 118 5.12 0.69 -4.69
CA HIS A 118 3.79 0.46 -4.14
C HIS A 118 3.54 -1.03 -3.87
N SER A 119 3.06 -1.36 -2.66
CA SER A 119 2.76 -2.74 -2.24
C SER A 119 1.28 -3.12 -2.36
N GLY A 120 0.41 -2.21 -2.81
CA GLY A 120 -1.01 -2.52 -3.00
C GLY A 120 -1.81 -2.63 -1.70
N MET A 121 -2.88 -3.43 -1.74
CA MET A 121 -3.75 -3.71 -0.61
C MET A 121 -3.07 -4.65 0.38
N LEU A 122 -2.87 -4.22 1.64
CA LEU A 122 -2.13 -4.99 2.64
C LEU A 122 -2.87 -6.27 3.07
N ALA A 123 -4.20 -6.28 2.98
CA ALA A 123 -5.03 -7.45 3.25
C ALA A 123 -4.56 -8.70 2.50
N LYS A 124 -4.04 -8.54 1.27
CA LYS A 124 -3.50 -9.66 0.48
C LYS A 124 -2.46 -10.47 1.26
N TYR A 125 -1.51 -9.80 1.90
CA TYR A 125 -0.41 -10.47 2.62
C TYR A 125 -0.90 -11.15 3.88
N VAL A 126 -1.81 -10.49 4.59
CA VAL A 126 -2.45 -11.03 5.79
C VAL A 126 -3.31 -12.26 5.45
N MET A 127 -4.03 -12.23 4.32
CA MET A 127 -4.82 -13.37 3.84
C MET A 127 -3.96 -14.62 3.64
N GLN A 128 -2.75 -14.49 3.07
CA GLN A 128 -1.83 -15.61 2.87
C GLN A 128 -1.45 -16.30 4.19
N ALA A 129 -1.20 -15.54 5.26
CA ALA A 129 -0.87 -16.11 6.56
C ALA A 129 -2.09 -16.73 7.25
N VAL A 130 -3.26 -16.12 7.07
CA VAL A 130 -4.53 -16.61 7.61
C VAL A 130 -4.97 -17.92 6.97
N GLU A 131 -4.73 -18.10 5.66
CA GLU A 131 -4.94 -19.38 4.95
C GLU A 131 -4.12 -20.52 5.56
N GLU A 132 -2.97 -20.18 6.17
CA GLU A 132 -2.07 -21.09 6.89
C GLU A 132 -2.41 -21.20 8.39
N LYS A 133 -3.61 -20.75 8.80
CA LYS A 133 -4.10 -20.73 10.17
C LYS A 133 -3.24 -19.90 11.13
N MET A 134 -2.66 -18.80 10.65
CA MET A 134 -1.81 -17.90 11.46
C MET A 134 -2.42 -16.51 11.63
N PHE A 135 -2.22 -15.94 12.81
CA PHE A 135 -2.35 -14.49 13.02
C PHE A 135 -1.30 -13.75 12.19
N ALA A 136 -1.68 -12.62 11.59
CA ALA A 136 -0.75 -11.76 10.89
C ALA A 136 -1.06 -10.28 11.04
N LEU A 137 0.01 -9.47 11.05
CA LEU A 137 -0.04 -8.03 11.03
C LEU A 137 0.89 -7.53 9.92
N ALA A 138 0.38 -6.71 9.02
CA ALA A 138 1.14 -6.08 7.95
C ALA A 138 1.03 -4.56 8.06
N ILE A 139 2.16 -3.87 7.92
CA ILE A 139 2.24 -2.41 7.90
C ILE A 139 3.07 -1.94 6.71
N ALA A 140 2.76 -0.76 6.22
CA ALA A 140 3.56 -0.09 5.20
C ALA A 140 3.54 1.42 5.45
N ASN A 141 4.58 2.12 5.02
CA ASN A 141 4.58 3.57 4.99
C ASN A 141 4.54 4.12 3.56
N ALA A 142 4.14 5.38 3.44
CA ALA A 142 3.94 6.04 2.17
C ALA A 142 4.44 7.48 2.22
N SER A 143 4.55 8.11 1.04
CA SER A 143 4.87 9.55 0.96
C SER A 143 3.88 10.39 1.79
N PRO A 144 4.35 11.48 2.42
CA PRO A 144 3.52 12.33 3.28
C PRO A 144 2.22 12.79 2.62
N ASN A 145 1.12 12.60 3.35
CA ASN A 145 -0.23 12.96 2.94
C ASN A 145 -1.11 13.46 4.09
N ILE A 146 -0.76 13.10 5.32
CA ILE A 146 -1.55 13.36 6.51
C ILE A 146 -0.87 14.45 7.35
N ALA A 147 -1.70 15.31 7.92
CA ALA A 147 -1.31 16.24 8.98
C ALA A 147 -2.47 16.51 9.94
N LEU A 148 -2.17 17.13 11.08
CA LEU A 148 -3.16 17.66 12.01
C LEU A 148 -3.50 19.13 11.66
N PRO A 149 -4.65 19.67 12.11
CA PRO A 149 -4.95 21.09 11.97
C PRO A 149 -3.81 21.99 12.47
N GLY A 150 -3.55 23.09 11.76
CA GLY A 150 -2.47 24.03 12.06
C GLY A 150 -1.11 23.68 11.43
N PHE A 151 -0.95 22.49 10.86
CA PHE A 151 0.21 22.19 10.02
C PHE A 151 0.05 22.83 8.64
N LYS A 152 1.14 23.31 8.05
CA LYS A 152 1.17 23.91 6.70
C LYS A 152 1.69 22.96 5.61
N ARG A 153 1.97 21.70 5.96
CA ARG A 153 2.45 20.67 5.03
C ARG A 153 2.17 19.27 5.59
N PRO A 154 1.99 18.25 4.72
CA PRO A 154 1.87 16.88 5.18
C PRO A 154 3.17 16.43 5.86
N VAL A 155 3.04 15.60 6.89
CA VAL A 155 4.20 15.16 7.71
C VAL A 155 4.38 13.66 7.75
N VAL A 156 3.29 12.89 7.57
CA VAL A 156 3.31 11.42 7.58
C VAL A 156 2.46 10.88 6.45
N GLY A 157 2.78 9.69 5.94
CA GLY A 157 1.99 9.04 4.91
C GLY A 157 0.65 8.51 5.42
N THR A 158 -0.14 7.94 4.52
CA THR A 158 -1.38 7.22 4.89
C THR A 158 -1.12 5.97 5.72
N ASN A 159 0.12 5.50 5.71
CA ASN A 159 0.72 4.49 6.58
C ASN A 159 -0.24 3.40 7.07
N PRO A 160 -0.73 2.55 6.15
CA PRO A 160 -1.77 1.58 6.46
C PRO A 160 -1.30 0.45 7.38
N LEU A 161 -2.29 -0.17 8.01
CA LEU A 161 -2.20 -1.35 8.86
C LEU A 161 -3.25 -2.36 8.40
N ALA A 162 -2.83 -3.61 8.23
CA ALA A 162 -3.72 -4.74 8.11
C ALA A 162 -3.46 -5.77 9.22
N ILE A 163 -4.53 -6.37 9.74
CA ILE A 163 -4.50 -7.40 10.78
C ILE A 163 -5.45 -8.52 10.39
N GLY A 164 -5.04 -9.78 10.54
CA GLY A 164 -5.85 -10.94 10.23
C GLY A 164 -5.81 -11.98 11.34
N PHE A 165 -6.98 -12.54 11.60
CA PHE A 165 -7.19 -13.59 12.58
C PHE A 165 -7.84 -14.79 11.88
N PRO A 166 -7.19 -15.98 11.93
CA PRO A 166 -7.82 -17.20 11.46
C PRO A 166 -8.96 -17.59 12.41
N VAL A 167 -10.05 -18.12 11.85
CA VAL A 167 -11.19 -18.63 12.60
C VAL A 167 -11.46 -20.05 12.11
N ASP A 168 -11.42 -21.02 13.01
CA ASP A 168 -11.60 -22.42 12.62
C ASP A 168 -13.02 -22.67 12.09
N GLY A 169 -13.12 -23.31 10.92
CA GLY A 169 -14.39 -23.60 10.26
C GLY A 169 -15.21 -22.39 9.80
N SER A 170 -14.65 -21.17 9.79
CA SER A 170 -15.40 -19.95 9.44
C SER A 170 -14.58 -18.94 8.63
N THR A 171 -15.23 -17.85 8.24
CA THR A 171 -14.59 -16.75 7.51
C THR A 171 -13.64 -16.01 8.46
N PRO A 172 -12.39 -15.74 8.04
CA PRO A 172 -11.44 -15.03 8.88
C PRO A 172 -11.83 -13.57 9.11
N ILE A 173 -11.35 -13.01 10.22
CA ILE A 173 -11.50 -11.59 10.52
C ILE A 173 -10.29 -10.84 9.97
N ILE A 174 -10.51 -9.92 9.03
CA ILE A 174 -9.44 -9.11 8.42
C ILE A 174 -9.80 -7.63 8.49
N LEU A 175 -8.93 -6.85 9.11
CA LEU A 175 -8.91 -5.39 9.06
C LEU A 175 -7.82 -4.96 8.08
N ASP A 176 -8.11 -4.01 7.19
CA ASP A 176 -7.11 -3.32 6.36
C ASP A 176 -7.55 -1.86 6.19
N MET A 177 -6.77 -0.94 6.76
CA MET A 177 -7.13 0.47 6.81
C MET A 177 -5.92 1.39 6.72
N ALA A 178 -6.13 2.53 6.05
CA ALA A 178 -5.22 3.66 6.13
C ALA A 178 -5.44 4.45 7.43
N MET A 179 -4.42 5.19 7.86
CA MET A 179 -4.53 6.09 9.01
C MET A 179 -5.15 7.45 8.65
N SER A 180 -5.56 7.66 7.40
CA SER A 180 -6.36 8.80 6.96
C SER A 180 -7.86 8.50 7.06
N VAL A 181 -8.67 9.51 7.37
CA VAL A 181 -10.14 9.41 7.37
C VAL A 181 -10.67 8.91 6.02
N VAL A 182 -10.03 9.32 4.93
CA VAL A 182 -10.43 8.96 3.58
C VAL A 182 -9.23 8.71 2.68
N ALA A 183 -9.37 7.80 1.71
CA ALA A 183 -8.39 7.64 0.66
C ALA A 183 -8.38 8.86 -0.28
N ARG A 184 -7.18 9.34 -0.65
CA ARG A 184 -7.01 10.49 -1.56
C ARG A 184 -7.75 10.35 -2.90
N GLY A 185 -7.88 9.12 -3.40
CA GLY A 185 -8.64 8.84 -4.62
C GLY A 185 -10.10 9.31 -4.55
N LYS A 186 -10.72 9.31 -3.36
CA LYS A 186 -12.09 9.83 -3.20
C LYS A 186 -12.16 11.35 -3.37
N LEU A 187 -11.11 12.09 -3.04
CA LEU A 187 -11.03 13.53 -3.31
C LEU A 187 -11.01 13.80 -4.82
N LEU A 188 -10.20 13.04 -5.57
CA LEU A 188 -10.14 13.14 -7.04
C LEU A 188 -11.49 12.81 -7.69
N VAL A 189 -12.21 11.80 -7.17
CA VAL A 189 -13.55 11.46 -7.65
C VAL A 189 -14.55 12.58 -7.34
N ALA A 190 -14.52 13.14 -6.13
CA ALA A 190 -15.40 14.25 -5.75
C ALA A 190 -15.15 15.50 -6.60
N SER A 191 -13.88 15.87 -6.83
CA SER A 191 -13.47 16.97 -7.72
C SER A 191 -13.99 16.76 -9.15
N LYS A 192 -13.77 15.57 -9.74
CA LYS A 192 -14.28 15.24 -11.09
C LYS A 192 -15.81 15.30 -11.19
N LYS A 193 -16.52 15.05 -10.10
CA LYS A 193 -17.99 15.12 -10.05
C LYS A 193 -18.52 16.51 -9.67
N GLY A 194 -17.66 17.45 -9.30
CA GLY A 194 -18.06 18.76 -8.77
C GLY A 194 -18.85 18.67 -7.46
N LEU A 195 -18.64 17.63 -6.66
CA LEU A 195 -19.37 17.41 -5.41
C LEU A 195 -18.51 17.81 -4.19
N PRO A 196 -19.08 18.43 -3.16
CA PRO A 196 -18.35 18.73 -1.93
C PRO A 196 -17.94 17.44 -1.20
N ILE A 197 -16.87 17.52 -0.41
CA ILE A 197 -16.45 16.44 0.50
C ILE A 197 -16.99 16.67 1.90
N PRO A 198 -17.25 15.61 2.69
CA PRO A 198 -17.60 15.75 4.10
C PRO A 198 -16.55 16.51 4.91
N LYS A 199 -17.01 17.28 5.90
CA LYS A 199 -16.15 17.93 6.89
C LYS A 199 -15.30 16.88 7.63
N GLY A 200 -14.07 17.24 7.99
CA GLY A 200 -13.14 16.35 8.67
C GLY A 200 -12.39 15.37 7.76
N TRP A 201 -12.53 15.48 6.43
CA TRP A 201 -11.74 14.66 5.50
C TRP A 201 -10.35 15.24 5.22
N ALA A 202 -10.26 16.56 5.05
CA ALA A 202 -9.06 17.20 4.54
C ALA A 202 -8.87 18.63 5.05
N LEU A 203 -7.63 19.09 4.94
CA LEU A 203 -7.19 20.47 5.12
C LEU A 203 -6.79 21.05 3.77
N ASN A 204 -6.95 22.35 3.57
CA ASN A 204 -6.39 23.10 2.44
C ASN A 204 -4.87 23.34 2.61
N GLU A 205 -4.25 24.07 1.68
CA GLU A 205 -2.81 24.40 1.72
C GLU A 205 -2.41 25.29 2.92
N ASN A 206 -3.37 26.01 3.51
CA ASN A 206 -3.16 26.84 4.69
C ASN A 206 -3.29 26.06 6.01
N GLY A 207 -3.71 24.80 5.96
CA GLY A 207 -3.91 23.96 7.15
C GLY A 207 -5.29 24.11 7.80
N GLU A 208 -6.26 24.66 7.07
CA GLU A 208 -7.65 24.87 7.50
C GLU A 208 -8.54 23.77 6.93
N GLU A 209 -9.55 23.34 7.68
CA GLU A 209 -10.52 22.34 7.16
C GLU A 209 -11.25 22.86 5.93
N THR A 210 -11.41 22.00 4.92
CA THR A 210 -12.13 22.34 3.69
C THR A 210 -13.12 21.25 3.29
N THR A 211 -14.22 21.67 2.68
CA THR A 211 -15.18 20.80 2.00
C THR A 211 -15.09 20.91 0.48
N ASP A 212 -14.20 21.75 -0.06
CA ASP A 212 -13.92 21.82 -1.49
C ASP A 212 -12.91 20.71 -1.86
N PRO A 213 -13.28 19.75 -2.73
CA PRO A 213 -12.36 18.72 -3.17
C PRO A 213 -11.11 19.27 -3.88
N ASN A 214 -11.19 20.41 -4.57
CA ASN A 214 -10.07 20.99 -5.31
C ASN A 214 -9.02 21.59 -4.38
N GLU A 215 -9.46 22.25 -3.30
CA GLU A 215 -8.57 22.69 -2.22
C GLU A 215 -7.96 21.48 -1.49
N ALA A 216 -8.79 20.47 -1.17
CA ALA A 216 -8.36 19.26 -0.48
C ALA A 216 -7.30 18.46 -1.26
N ILE A 217 -7.39 18.42 -2.59
CA ILE A 217 -6.38 17.78 -3.45
C ILE A 217 -5.02 18.47 -3.30
N LYS A 218 -4.99 19.80 -3.19
CA LYS A 218 -3.73 20.54 -3.02
C LYS A 218 -3.21 20.49 -1.58
N GLY A 219 -4.12 20.34 -0.61
CA GLY A 219 -3.79 20.24 0.80
C GLY A 219 -3.53 18.81 1.30
N MET A 220 -4.04 18.52 2.49
CA MET A 220 -3.66 17.37 3.32
C MET A 220 -4.88 16.57 3.77
N LEU A 221 -4.70 15.28 4.03
CA LEU A 221 -5.73 14.44 4.63
C LEU A 221 -5.69 14.53 6.16
N LEU A 222 -6.85 14.47 6.79
CA LEU A 222 -6.95 14.34 8.24
C LEU A 222 -6.78 12.88 8.69
N PRO A 223 -6.15 12.64 9.85
CA PRO A 223 -5.97 11.31 10.40
C PRO A 223 -7.27 10.76 11.02
N ILE A 224 -7.51 9.46 10.87
CA ILE A 224 -8.62 8.77 11.53
C ILE A 224 -8.47 8.86 13.05
N GLY A 225 -9.54 9.25 13.77
CA GLY A 225 -9.47 9.39 15.22
C GLY A 225 -8.49 10.48 15.70
N GLY A 226 -8.18 11.47 14.85
CA GLY A 226 -7.35 12.63 15.20
C GLY A 226 -5.93 12.23 15.61
N TYR A 227 -5.48 12.70 16.78
CA TYR A 227 -4.12 12.46 17.27
C TYR A 227 -3.78 10.97 17.43
N LYS A 228 -4.77 10.08 17.61
CA LYS A 228 -4.55 8.63 17.74
C LYS A 228 -4.11 8.01 16.41
N GLY A 229 -4.85 8.23 15.33
CA GLY A 229 -4.44 7.75 14.00
C GLY A 229 -3.17 8.43 13.52
N PHE A 230 -2.97 9.70 13.87
CA PHE A 230 -1.71 10.39 13.61
C PHE A 230 -0.52 9.70 14.30
N GLY A 231 -0.64 9.42 15.60
CA GLY A 231 0.39 8.71 16.37
C GLY A 231 0.69 7.31 15.81
N LEU A 232 -0.36 6.56 15.42
CA LEU A 232 -0.21 5.26 14.75
C LEU A 232 0.51 5.39 13.40
N ALA A 233 0.16 6.39 12.60
CA ALA A 233 0.83 6.64 11.32
C ALA A 233 2.33 6.92 11.51
N VAL A 234 2.69 7.73 12.52
CA VAL A 234 4.09 8.04 12.86
C VAL A 234 4.82 6.78 13.33
N ALA A 235 4.21 5.96 14.18
CA ALA A 235 4.81 4.70 14.64
C ALA A 235 5.10 3.75 13.47
N ILE A 236 4.14 3.60 12.54
CA ILE A 236 4.31 2.80 11.33
C ILE A 236 5.45 3.34 10.46
N ASP A 237 5.56 4.68 10.34
CA ASP A 237 6.63 5.30 9.57
C ASP A 237 8.02 4.99 10.13
N ILE A 238 8.16 5.03 11.45
CA ILE A 238 9.39 4.70 12.16
C ILE A 238 9.72 3.22 11.99
N LEU A 239 8.74 2.32 12.14
CA LEU A 239 8.96 0.89 11.97
C LEU A 239 9.41 0.55 10.54
N CYS A 240 8.70 1.05 9.53
CA CYS A 240 9.03 0.76 8.13
C CYS A 240 10.30 1.47 7.66
N GLY A 241 10.49 2.72 8.04
CA GLY A 241 11.58 3.52 7.52
C GLY A 241 12.85 3.51 8.37
N ILE A 242 12.75 3.62 9.69
CA ILE A 242 13.93 3.67 10.57
C ILE A 242 14.34 2.26 10.98
N VAL A 243 13.42 1.46 11.52
CA VAL A 243 13.75 0.12 12.06
C VAL A 243 14.12 -0.87 10.96
N LEU A 244 13.36 -0.91 9.85
CA LEU A 244 13.68 -1.76 8.70
C LEU A 244 14.69 -1.12 7.71
N GLY A 245 15.05 0.15 7.92
CA GLY A 245 15.99 0.88 7.06
C GLY A 245 15.42 1.24 5.68
N GLY A 246 14.13 1.56 5.60
CA GLY A 246 13.48 2.13 4.42
C GLY A 246 13.53 3.67 4.36
N GLY A 247 12.76 4.25 3.44
CA GLY A 247 12.48 5.69 3.47
C GLY A 247 11.49 6.04 4.59
N TYR A 248 11.59 7.24 5.18
CA TYR A 248 10.67 7.74 6.21
C TYR A 248 10.36 9.22 6.03
N GLY A 249 9.20 9.64 6.52
CA GLY A 249 8.75 11.02 6.64
C GLY A 249 8.90 11.81 5.35
N LEU A 250 9.41 13.03 5.48
CA LEU A 250 9.61 13.96 4.36
C LEU A 250 10.68 13.50 3.35
N LYS A 251 11.47 12.47 3.67
CA LYS A 251 12.48 11.92 2.75
C LYS A 251 11.86 11.00 1.70
N ILE A 252 10.63 10.52 1.91
CA ILE A 252 9.91 9.74 0.91
C ILE A 252 9.36 10.71 -0.14
N GLN A 253 10.07 10.83 -1.26
CA GLN A 253 9.62 11.65 -2.37
C GLN A 253 8.42 11.04 -3.07
N ARG A 254 7.48 11.92 -3.43
CA ARG A 254 6.27 11.58 -4.16
C ARG A 254 6.54 11.76 -5.65
N SER A 255 7.19 10.79 -6.30
CA SER A 255 7.76 11.01 -7.64
C SER A 255 6.93 10.50 -8.81
N TRP A 256 5.93 9.62 -8.63
CA TRP A 256 5.11 9.09 -9.75
C TRP A 256 3.61 8.91 -9.43
N PHE A 257 3.14 9.40 -8.27
CA PHE A 257 1.77 9.22 -7.76
C PHE A 257 0.91 10.51 -7.76
N SER A 258 1.36 11.54 -8.48
CA SER A 258 0.75 12.86 -8.54
C SER A 258 0.19 13.13 -9.93
#